data_AF-A0A527W5E1-F1
#
_entry.id   AF-A0A527W5E1-F1
#
_cell.length_a   1.000
_cell.length_b   1.000
_cell.length_c   1.000
_cell.angle_alpha   90.00
_cell.angle_beta   90.00
_cell.angle_gamma   90.00
#
_symmetry.space_group_name_H-M   'P 1'
#
loop_
_entity.id
_entity.type
_entity.pdbx_description
1 polymer ?
#
loop_
_entity_poly.entity_id
_entity_poly.type
_entity_poly.pdbx_seq_one_letter_code
_entity_poly.pdbx_strand_id
1 'polypeptide(L)'
;FYVAEEVRALLAEMGYTHLDQIIGDTELLEKRALIQHWKARGLDFSKMFFKPDAPHEAVHWTERQKHPIDDVLDRKLIELAKPALEARQPVSIELPIRNVDRST
;
A
#
# COMPACT_ATOMS: atom_id res chain seq x y z
N PHE A 1 18.51 6.99 -13.67
CA PHE A 1 18.30 8.39 -13.22
C PHE A 1 17.31 9.17 -14.09
N TYR A 2 17.03 8.77 -15.35
CA TYR A 2 16.16 9.51 -16.28
C TYR A 2 14.65 9.48 -15.97
N VAL A 3 14.11 8.39 -15.41
CA VAL A 3 12.67 8.22 -15.19
C VAL A 3 12.09 9.27 -14.22
N ALA A 4 12.82 9.61 -13.15
CA ALA A 4 12.33 10.58 -12.18
C ALA A 4 12.31 12.03 -12.74
N GLU A 5 13.22 12.35 -13.68
CA GLU A 5 13.22 13.64 -14.35
C GLU A 5 12.08 13.76 -15.35
N GLU A 6 11.82 12.69 -16.11
CA GLU A 6 10.68 12.61 -17.03
C GLU A 6 9.35 12.77 -16.28
N VAL A 7 9.19 12.10 -15.14
CA VAL A 7 8.00 12.26 -14.29
C VAL A 7 7.84 13.71 -13.82
N ARG A 8 8.92 14.39 -13.41
CA ARG A 8 8.85 15.81 -13.01
C ARG A 8 8.46 16.71 -14.17
N ALA A 9 8.96 16.45 -15.37
CA ALA A 9 8.59 17.22 -16.56
C ALA A 9 7.10 17.05 -16.90
N LEU A 10 6.58 15.82 -16.88
CA LEU A 10 5.16 15.53 -17.11
C LEU A 10 4.27 16.17 -16.05
N LEU A 11 4.65 16.11 -14.77
CA LEU A 11 3.92 16.77 -13.69
C LEU A 11 3.86 18.28 -13.92
N ALA A 12 4.98 18.91 -14.27
CA ALA A 12 5.04 20.34 -14.54
C ALA A 12 4.19 20.75 -15.76
N GLU A 13 4.18 19.95 -16.83
CA GLU A 13 3.34 20.17 -18.01
C GLU A 13 1.84 20.15 -17.67
N MET A 14 1.44 19.25 -16.77
CA MET A 14 0.07 19.15 -16.26
C MET A 14 -0.26 20.17 -15.15
N GLY A 15 0.72 20.94 -14.65
CA GLY A 15 0.53 21.95 -13.61
C GLY A 15 0.60 21.42 -12.16
N TYR A 16 1.15 20.23 -11.95
CA TYR A 16 1.32 19.61 -10.64
C TYR A 16 2.76 19.69 -10.15
N THR A 17 2.93 19.71 -8.82
CA THR A 17 4.24 19.81 -8.17
C THR A 17 4.66 18.51 -7.48
N HIS A 18 3.69 17.67 -7.11
CA HIS A 18 3.92 16.41 -6.41
C HIS A 18 3.11 15.30 -7.06
N LEU A 19 3.69 14.10 -7.14
CA LEU A 19 3.03 12.92 -7.71
C LEU A 19 1.74 12.57 -6.98
N ASP A 20 1.71 12.74 -5.65
CA ASP A 20 0.56 12.44 -4.80
C ASP A 20 -0.71 13.21 -5.21
N GLN A 21 -0.56 14.37 -5.84
CA GLN A 21 -1.70 15.19 -6.29
C GLN A 21 -2.48 14.53 -7.44
N ILE A 22 -1.90 13.56 -8.15
CA ILE A 22 -2.51 12.92 -9.33
C ILE A 22 -2.74 11.42 -9.17
N ILE A 23 -2.31 10.82 -8.05
CA ILE A 23 -2.51 9.38 -7.81
C ILE A 23 -4.01 9.11 -7.68
N GLY A 24 -4.54 8.15 -8.45
CA GLY A 24 -5.96 7.78 -8.40
C GLY A 24 -6.91 8.72 -9.14
N ASP A 25 -6.41 9.82 -9.72
CA ASP A 25 -7.27 10.77 -10.44
C ASP A 25 -7.48 10.36 -11.90
N THR A 26 -8.45 9.47 -12.13
CA THR A 26 -8.77 8.95 -13.46
C THR A 26 -9.34 10.00 -14.42
N GLU A 27 -9.74 11.17 -13.92
CA GLU A 27 -10.23 12.30 -14.74
C GLU A 27 -9.13 12.92 -15.59
N LEU A 28 -7.86 12.74 -15.19
CA LEU A 28 -6.69 13.18 -15.96
C LEU A 28 -6.41 12.28 -17.19
N LEU A 29 -7.13 11.16 -17.33
CA LEU A 29 -6.93 10.22 -18.41
C LEU A 29 -8.03 10.38 -19.47
N GLU A 30 -7.60 10.61 -20.71
CA GLU A 30 -8.48 10.58 -21.87
C GLU A 30 -8.08 9.47 -22.83
N LYS A 31 -9.07 8.85 -23.49
CA LYS A 31 -8.79 8.00 -24.65
C LYS A 31 -8.32 8.89 -25.78
N ARG A 32 -7.17 8.57 -26.38
CA ARG A 32 -6.81 9.18 -27.66
C ARG A 32 -7.91 8.88 -28.67
N ALA A 33 -8.64 9.91 -29.09
CA ALA A 33 -9.48 9.84 -30.26
C ALA A 33 -8.57 9.45 -31.43
N LEU A 34 -8.81 8.29 -32.03
CA LEU A 34 -8.08 7.74 -33.17
C LEU A 34 -6.73 7.09 -32.83
N ILE A 35 -6.79 5.79 -32.57
CA ILE A 35 -6.22 4.92 -33.60
C ILE A 35 -7.43 4.32 -34.30
N GLN A 36 -7.61 4.58 -35.60
CA GLN A 36 -8.57 3.84 -36.44
C GLN A 36 -8.11 2.38 -36.60
N HIS A 37 -7.65 1.76 -35.51
CA HIS A 37 -7.24 0.39 -35.47
C HIS A 37 -8.50 -0.44 -35.29
N TRP A 38 -8.75 -1.33 -36.23
CA TRP A 38 -9.92 -2.20 -36.21
C TRP A 38 -10.03 -3.02 -34.91
N LYS A 39 -8.90 -3.38 -34.26
CA LYS A 39 -8.89 -4.07 -32.95
C LYS A 39 -9.27 -3.19 -31.75
N ALA A 40 -9.19 -1.87 -31.89
CA ALA A 40 -9.58 -0.95 -30.83
C ALA A 40 -11.08 -0.61 -30.87
N ARG A 41 -11.78 -0.97 -31.96
CA ARG A 41 -13.24 -0.83 -32.06
C ARG A 41 -13.91 -1.78 -31.07
N GLY A 42 -14.59 -1.19 -30.07
CA GLY A 42 -15.32 -1.94 -29.05
C GLY A 42 -14.57 -2.15 -27.73
N LEU A 43 -13.38 -1.57 -27.55
CA LEU A 43 -12.72 -1.59 -26.24
C LEU A 43 -13.45 -0.66 -25.26
N ASP A 44 -14.03 -1.28 -24.23
CA ASP A 44 -14.60 -0.57 -23.10
C ASP A 44 -13.56 -0.42 -21.99
N PHE A 45 -13.27 0.84 -21.64
CA PHE A 45 -12.36 1.21 -20.54
C PHE A 45 -13.13 1.80 -19.36
N SER A 46 -14.46 1.69 -19.34
CA SER A 46 -15.31 2.15 -18.23
C SER A 46 -14.78 1.70 -16.87
N LYS A 47 -14.33 0.45 -16.76
CA LYS A 47 -13.75 -0.12 -15.55
C LYS A 47 -12.39 0.47 -15.15
N MET A 48 -11.61 0.94 -16.12
CA MET A 48 -10.29 1.53 -15.87
C MET A 48 -10.41 2.99 -15.42
N PHE A 49 -11.39 3.72 -15.96
CA PHE A 49 -11.64 5.11 -15.60
C PHE A 49 -12.61 5.29 -14.44
N PHE A 50 -13.16 4.19 -13.92
CA PHE A 50 -14.05 4.22 -12.79
C PHE A 50 -13.34 4.79 -11.56
N LYS A 51 -13.88 5.90 -11.04
CA LYS A 51 -13.46 6.54 -9.80
C LYS A 51 -14.51 6.24 -8.73
N PRO A 52 -14.15 5.53 -7.64
CA PRO A 52 -15.05 5.33 -6.52
C PRO A 52 -15.44 6.67 -5.89
N ASP A 53 -16.73 6.84 -5.56
CA ASP A 53 -17.20 7.98 -4.78
C ASP A 53 -16.85 7.76 -3.31
N ALA A 54 -15.68 8.27 -2.90
CA ALA A 54 -15.16 8.15 -1.55
C ALA A 54 -14.30 9.38 -1.22
N PRO A 55 -14.14 9.73 0.07
CA PRO A 55 -13.22 10.79 0.49
C PRO A 55 -11.81 10.55 -0.05
N HIS A 56 -11.09 11.63 -0.35
CA HIS A 56 -9.71 11.55 -0.85
C HIS A 56 -8.82 10.65 0.03
N GLU A 57 -8.97 10.71 1.34
CA GLU A 57 -8.23 9.88 2.29
C GLU A 57 -8.47 8.37 2.16
N ALA A 58 -9.63 7.97 1.61
CA ALA A 58 -10.02 6.58 1.42
C ALA A 58 -9.57 6.00 0.07
N VAL A 59 -9.19 6.86 -0.88
CA VAL A 59 -8.65 6.45 -2.20
C VAL A 59 -7.14 6.65 -2.31
N HIS A 60 -6.53 7.31 -1.32
CA HIS A 60 -5.09 7.44 -1.16
C HIS A 60 -4.56 6.50 -0.08
N TRP A 61 -3.28 6.14 -0.20
CA TRP A 61 -2.59 5.43 0.87
C TRP A 61 -2.27 6.41 2.01
N THR A 62 -3.16 6.49 2.99
CA THR A 62 -3.06 7.42 4.12
C THR A 62 -2.58 6.77 5.41
N GLU A 63 -2.67 5.44 5.49
CA GLU A 63 -2.38 4.69 6.70
C GLU A 63 -1.52 3.44 6.43
N ARG A 64 -0.67 3.10 7.41
CA ARG A 64 0.07 1.84 7.39
C ARG A 64 -0.88 0.71 7.76
N GLN A 65 -0.63 -0.47 7.19
CA GLN A 65 -1.32 -1.68 7.60
C GLN A 65 -1.10 -1.91 9.10
N LYS A 66 -2.20 -1.84 9.88
CA LYS A 66 -2.19 -2.26 11.27
C LYS A 66 -2.41 -3.77 11.33
N HIS A 67 -1.36 -4.50 11.68
CA HIS A 67 -1.47 -5.93 11.95
C HIS A 67 -1.99 -6.14 13.37
N PRO A 68 -3.01 -6.99 13.61
CA PRO A 68 -3.54 -7.27 14.93
C PRO A 68 -2.63 -8.23 15.73
N ILE A 69 -1.36 -7.89 15.83
CA ILE A 69 -0.29 -8.68 16.47
C ILE A 69 0.26 -8.01 17.73
N ASP A 70 -0.46 -7.02 18.23
CA ASP A 70 -0.07 -6.27 19.44
C ASP A 70 -0.23 -7.14 20.69
N ASP A 71 -1.28 -7.99 20.71
CA ASP A 71 -1.67 -8.79 21.87
C ASP A 71 -1.31 -10.28 21.77
N VAL A 72 -0.58 -10.69 20.73
CA VAL A 72 -0.21 -12.11 20.53
C VAL A 72 0.79 -12.59 21.59
N LEU A 73 0.70 -13.87 21.94
CA LEU A 73 1.57 -14.50 22.94
C LEU A 73 3.06 -14.33 22.63
N ASP A 74 3.43 -14.33 21.34
CA ASP A 74 4.79 -14.12 20.86
C ASP A 74 5.40 -12.80 21.34
N ARG A 75 4.62 -11.73 21.49
CA ARG A 75 5.13 -10.44 22.03
C ARG A 75 5.63 -10.61 23.46
N LYS A 76 4.89 -11.34 24.30
CA LYS A 76 5.29 -11.66 25.67
C LYS A 76 6.49 -12.58 25.70
N LEU A 77 6.54 -13.59 24.82
CA LEU A 77 7.69 -14.49 24.70
C LEU A 77 8.97 -13.73 24.31
N ILE A 78 8.89 -12.79 23.36
CA ILE A 78 10.01 -11.94 22.95
C ILE A 78 10.51 -11.08 24.12
N GLU A 79 9.59 -10.49 24.90
CA GLU A 79 9.96 -9.69 26.07
C GLU A 79 10.69 -10.52 27.13
N LEU A 80 10.19 -11.71 27.44
CA LEU A 80 10.80 -12.62 28.40
C LEU A 80 12.14 -13.21 27.89
N ALA A 81 12.30 -13.31 26.57
CA ALA A 81 13.52 -13.81 25.93
C ALA A 81 14.61 -12.73 25.74
N LYS A 82 14.38 -11.47 26.13
CA LYS A 82 15.39 -10.39 25.98
C LYS A 82 16.79 -10.75 26.48
N PRO A 83 16.98 -11.39 27.66
CA PRO A 83 18.33 -11.77 28.12
C PRO A 83 19.03 -12.76 27.17
N ALA A 84 18.27 -13.65 26.52
CA ALA A 84 18.80 -14.55 25.51
C ALA A 84 19.14 -13.84 24.21
N LEU A 85 18.30 -12.89 23.76
CA LEU A 85 18.50 -12.16 22.52
C LEU A 85 19.68 -11.18 22.59
N GLU A 86 19.84 -10.49 23.73
CA GLU A 86 20.84 -9.42 23.88
C GLU A 86 22.17 -9.95 24.46
N ALA A 87 22.09 -10.83 25.46
CA ALA A 87 23.26 -11.29 26.21
C ALA A 87 23.60 -12.78 25.99
N ARG A 88 22.88 -13.48 25.10
CA ARG A 88 23.05 -14.92 24.82
C ARG A 88 22.97 -15.80 26.05
N GLN A 89 22.19 -15.37 27.05
CA GLN A 89 21.97 -16.14 28.27
C GLN A 89 20.89 -17.21 28.03
N PRO A 90 21.04 -18.43 28.59
CA PRO A 90 19.99 -19.43 28.53
C PRO A 90 18.78 -18.94 29.35
N VAL A 91 17.59 -18.99 28.75
CA VAL A 91 16.31 -18.64 29.40
C VAL A 91 15.36 -19.84 29.32
N SER A 92 14.63 -20.07 30.40
CA SER A 92 13.51 -21.02 30.45
C SER A 92 12.24 -20.24 30.77
N ILE A 93 11.19 -20.44 29.98
CA ILE A 93 9.95 -19.67 30.06
C ILE A 93 8.78 -20.66 30.16
N GLU A 94 8.00 -20.57 31.25
CA GLU A 94 6.77 -21.34 31.45
C GLU A 94 5.57 -20.39 31.43
N LEU A 95 4.62 -20.63 30.54
CA LEU A 95 3.41 -19.82 30.38
C LEU A 95 2.19 -20.72 30.14
N PRO A 96 1.01 -20.37 30.67
CA PRO A 96 -0.23 -21.07 30.33
C PRO A 96 -0.63 -20.74 28.89
N ILE A 97 -0.98 -21.76 28.11
CA ILE A 97 -1.44 -21.63 26.71
C ILE A 97 -2.96 -21.86 26.66
N ARG A 98 -3.66 -21.08 25.84
CA ARG A 98 -5.09 -21.20 25.54
C ARG A 98 -5.30 -21.36 24.04
N ASN A 99 -6.48 -21.82 23.64
CA ASN A 99 -6.85 -21.98 22.22
C ASN A 99 -6.84 -20.68 21.40
N VAL A 100 -6.87 -19.53 22.06
CA VAL A 100 -6.77 -18.20 21.44
C VAL A 100 -5.33 -17.82 21.09
N ASP A 101 -4.33 -18.46 21.71
CA ASP A 101 -2.91 -18.19 21.49
C ASP A 101 -2.46 -18.91 20.20
N ARG A 102 -2.79 -18.32 19.06
CA ARG A 102 -2.47 -18.83 17.73
C ARG A 102 -1.45 -17.93 17.04
N SER A 103 -0.52 -18.53 16.29
CA SER A 103 0.41 -17.80 15.43
C SER A 103 -0.38 -17.02 14.36
N THR A 104 -0.28 -15.70 14.36
CA THR A 104 -1.02 -14.78 13.48
C THR A 104 -0.07 -13.81 12.80
#